data_AF-A0A920LFT7-F1
#
_entry.id   AF-A0A920LFT7-F1
#
_cell.length_a   1.000
_cell.length_b   1.000
_cell.length_c   1.000
_cell.angle_alpha   90.00
_cell.angle_beta   90.00
_cell.angle_gamma   90.00
#
_symmetry.space_group_name_H-M   'P 1'
#
loop_
_entity.id
_entity.type
_entity.pdbx_description
1 polymer ?
#
loop_
_entity_poly.entity_id
_entity_poly.type
_entity_poly.pdbx_seq_one_letter_code
_entity_poly.pdbx_strand_id
1 'polypeptide(L)'
;MLKRINFLADRYISGVCPFCNYEDAFGDQCEKCGSTLSPEELKNPRSTISNSTPILKQTKHYFIKLNEFEEFIRNWITVENKDKWKTNVVGQVKSWLDNGLKPRAVTRDLDWGIPVKVDNEDGKVLYVWFEAPIGYISSTIEWAKKIIKIGRNIGKSGYQFNSFYRKR
;
A
#
# COMPACT_ATOMS: atom_id res chain seq x y z
N MET A 1 14.99 -29.40 9.11
CA MET A 1 14.98 -27.93 9.28
C MET A 1 14.06 -27.37 8.21
N LEU A 2 12.88 -26.86 8.57
CA LEU A 2 11.93 -26.30 7.59
C LEU A 2 12.54 -25.03 7.00
N LYS A 3 13.00 -25.09 5.74
CA LYS A 3 13.34 -23.88 4.97
C LYS A 3 12.05 -23.09 4.79
N ARG A 4 11.87 -22.00 5.55
CA ARG A 4 10.82 -21.02 5.27
C ARG A 4 11.08 -20.44 3.87
N ILE A 5 10.11 -20.60 2.97
CA ILE A 5 10.16 -20.06 1.61
C ILE A 5 9.51 -18.67 1.71
N ASN A 6 10.33 -17.62 1.75
CA ASN A 6 9.85 -16.24 1.75
C ASN A 6 10.08 -15.65 0.36
N PHE A 7 9.08 -14.97 -0.20
CA PHE A 7 9.30 -14.09 -1.34
C PHE A 7 10.08 -12.87 -0.85
N LEU A 8 11.14 -12.52 -1.58
CA LEU A 8 11.99 -11.37 -1.23
C LEU A 8 11.44 -10.14 -1.94
N ALA A 9 11.27 -9.05 -1.21
CA ALA A 9 11.10 -7.74 -1.82
C ALA A 9 12.40 -7.31 -2.53
N ASP A 10 12.31 -6.43 -3.52
CA ASP A 10 13.43 -6.01 -4.38
C ASP A 10 14.64 -5.52 -3.56
N ARG A 11 14.39 -4.75 -2.50
CA ARG A 11 15.42 -4.28 -1.54
C ARG A 11 16.22 -5.39 -0.85
N TYR A 12 15.66 -6.60 -0.79
CA TYR A 12 16.29 -7.76 -0.17
C TYR A 12 17.03 -8.64 -1.19
N ILE A 13 17.06 -8.23 -2.45
CA ILE A 13 17.81 -8.87 -3.52
C ILE A 13 18.94 -7.90 -3.90
N SER A 14 20.17 -8.40 -3.87
CA SER A 14 21.33 -7.67 -4.40
C SER A 14 22.05 -8.51 -5.44
N GLY A 15 22.83 -7.89 -6.29
CA GLY A 15 23.62 -8.60 -7.30
C GLY A 15 24.44 -7.65 -8.14
N VAL A 16 25.03 -8.20 -9.20
CA VAL A 16 25.88 -7.43 -10.10
C VAL A 16 25.02 -6.66 -11.10
N CYS A 17 25.16 -5.33 -11.10
CA CYS A 17 24.48 -4.43 -12.04
C CYS A 17 24.84 -4.80 -13.49
N PRO A 18 23.85 -5.00 -14.37
CA PRO A 18 24.10 -5.37 -15.76
C PRO A 18 24.73 -4.24 -16.58
N PHE A 19 24.59 -2.98 -16.13
CA PHE A 19 25.03 -1.79 -16.87
C PHE A 19 26.45 -1.32 -16.51
N CYS A 20 26.85 -1.41 -15.23
CA CYS A 20 28.13 -0.87 -14.76
C CYS A 20 29.00 -1.86 -13.97
N ASN A 21 28.56 -3.13 -13.87
CA ASN A 21 29.22 -4.21 -13.14
C ASN A 21 29.48 -3.93 -11.65
N TYR A 22 28.70 -3.03 -11.04
CA TYR A 22 28.73 -2.86 -9.58
C TYR A 22 28.17 -4.11 -8.90
N GLU A 23 28.91 -4.71 -7.97
CA GLU A 23 28.61 -6.05 -7.42
C GLU A 23 27.46 -6.10 -6.42
N ASP A 24 27.07 -4.94 -5.88
CA ASP A 24 26.12 -4.80 -4.78
C ASP A 24 24.91 -3.92 -5.15
N ALA A 25 24.49 -3.94 -6.42
CA ALA A 25 23.27 -3.25 -6.84
C ALA A 25 22.03 -3.93 -6.25
N PHE A 26 21.03 -3.13 -5.83
CA PHE A 26 19.75 -3.66 -5.35
C PHE A 26 18.82 -3.99 -6.51
N GLY A 27 17.78 -4.79 -6.22
CA GLY A 27 16.82 -5.25 -7.21
C GLY A 27 15.96 -4.15 -7.84
N ASP A 28 15.90 -2.96 -7.24
CA ASP A 28 15.14 -1.80 -7.72
C ASP A 28 16.02 -0.69 -8.29
N GLN A 29 17.26 -0.54 -7.80
CA GLN A 29 18.18 0.50 -8.25
C GLN A 29 19.66 0.12 -8.05
N CYS A 30 20.52 0.56 -8.98
CA CYS A 30 21.97 0.52 -8.79
C CYS A 30 22.48 1.78 -8.08
N GLU A 31 23.05 1.62 -6.89
CA GLU A 31 23.64 2.72 -6.11
C GLU A 31 24.85 3.40 -6.76
N LYS A 32 25.52 2.73 -7.71
CA LYS A 32 26.71 3.29 -8.39
C LYS A 32 26.38 4.14 -9.61
N CYS A 33 25.45 3.69 -10.46
CA CYS A 33 25.14 4.37 -11.72
C CYS A 33 23.73 4.97 -11.78
N GLY A 34 22.92 4.79 -10.73
CA GLY A 34 21.57 5.33 -10.61
C GLY A 34 20.50 4.64 -11.47
N SER A 35 20.88 3.67 -12.30
CA SER A 35 19.95 2.93 -13.16
C SER A 35 18.85 2.25 -12.34
N THR A 36 17.60 2.40 -12.78
CA THR A 36 16.47 1.59 -12.29
C THR A 36 16.63 0.16 -12.76
N LEU A 37 16.42 -0.80 -11.86
CA LEU A 37 16.57 -2.22 -12.11
C LEU A 37 15.29 -2.97 -11.76
N SER A 38 15.16 -4.18 -12.31
CA SER A 38 14.33 -5.26 -11.81
C SER A 38 15.24 -6.36 -11.23
N PRO A 39 14.81 -7.09 -10.19
CA PRO A 39 15.62 -8.17 -9.62
C PRO A 39 16.04 -9.24 -10.64
N GLU A 40 15.25 -9.42 -11.70
CA GLU A 40 15.52 -10.37 -12.81
C GLU A 40 16.69 -9.93 -13.71
N GLU A 41 17.04 -8.64 -13.70
CA GLU A 41 18.13 -8.08 -14.52
C GLU A 41 19.50 -8.21 -13.83
N LEU A 42 19.52 -8.45 -12.52
CA LEU A 42 20.75 -8.62 -11.75
C LEU A 42 21.47 -9.92 -12.16
N LYS A 43 22.78 -9.81 -12.42
CA LYS A 43 23.63 -10.98 -12.58
C LYS A 43 24.03 -11.49 -11.20
N ASN A 44 24.03 -12.81 -11.01
CA ASN A 44 24.34 -13.46 -9.72
C ASN A 44 23.54 -12.86 -8.54
N PRO A 45 22.20 -12.87 -8.61
CA PRO A 45 21.40 -12.32 -7.52
C PRO A 45 21.63 -13.14 -6.23
N ARG A 46 21.59 -12.45 -5.10
CA ARG A 46 21.71 -13.02 -3.76
C ARG A 46 20.73 -12.35 -2.81
N SER A 47 20.23 -13.12 -1.86
CA SER A 47 19.44 -12.56 -0.76
C SER A 47 20.35 -11.80 0.18
N THR A 48 20.04 -10.55 0.49
CA THR A 48 20.75 -9.77 1.52
C THR A 48 20.49 -10.29 2.93
N ILE A 49 19.47 -11.13 3.12
CA ILE A 49 19.08 -11.70 4.42
C ILE A 49 19.85 -13.00 4.69
N SER A 50 19.90 -13.91 3.71
CA SER A 50 20.46 -15.26 3.88
C SER A 50 21.72 -15.53 3.08
N ASN A 51 22.14 -14.59 2.23
CA ASN A 51 23.22 -14.74 1.24
C ASN A 51 23.01 -15.89 0.22
N SER A 52 21.83 -16.52 0.19
CA SER A 52 21.51 -17.58 -0.76
C SER A 52 21.09 -17.02 -2.12
N THR A 53 21.37 -17.75 -3.19
CA THR A 53 20.84 -17.45 -4.53
C THR A 53 19.31 -17.61 -4.53
N PRO A 54 18.54 -16.54 -4.81
CA PRO A 54 17.09 -16.64 -4.91
C PRO A 54 16.70 -17.47 -6.13
N ILE A 55 15.58 -18.17 -6.02
CA ILE A 55 14.97 -18.92 -7.11
C ILE A 55 13.67 -18.22 -7.51
N LEU A 56 13.47 -18.06 -8.82
CA LEU A 56 12.21 -17.54 -9.33
C LEU A 56 11.10 -18.55 -9.06
N LYS A 57 10.00 -18.07 -8.46
CA LYS A 57 8.81 -18.86 -8.21
C LYS A 57 7.59 -18.09 -8.68
N GLN A 58 6.66 -18.81 -9.29
CA GLN A 58 5.36 -18.25 -9.63
C GLN A 58 4.54 -18.06 -8.35
N THR A 59 3.82 -16.94 -8.29
CA THR A 59 2.85 -16.61 -7.24
C THR A 59 1.65 -15.95 -7.88
N LYS A 60 0.51 -16.02 -7.20
CA LYS A 60 -0.70 -15.33 -7.60
C LYS A 60 -0.82 -14.01 -6.87
N HIS A 61 -1.22 -12.97 -7.60
CA HIS A 61 -1.63 -11.69 -7.01
C HIS A 61 -3.02 -11.34 -7.48
N TYR A 62 -3.81 -10.77 -6.57
CA TYR A 62 -5.09 -10.18 -6.93
C TYR A 62 -4.86 -8.73 -7.33
N PHE A 63 -5.63 -8.28 -8.32
CA PHE A 63 -5.52 -6.94 -8.88
C PHE A 63 -6.84 -6.21 -8.77
N ILE A 64 -6.78 -4.93 -8.43
CA ILE A 64 -7.87 -4.01 -8.72
C ILE A 64 -7.74 -3.56 -10.16
N LYS A 65 -8.84 -3.65 -10.90
CA LYS A 65 -8.94 -3.16 -12.28
C LYS A 65 -9.08 -1.64 -12.32
N LEU A 66 -8.05 -0.94 -11.84
CA LEU A 66 -8.05 0.51 -11.69
C LEU A 66 -8.35 1.26 -13.00
N ASN A 67 -7.96 0.66 -14.13
CA ASN A 67 -8.26 1.14 -15.47
C ASN A 67 -9.77 1.28 -15.74
N GLU A 68 -10.62 0.43 -15.15
CA GLU A 68 -12.08 0.50 -15.32
C GLU A 68 -12.70 1.71 -14.59
N PHE A 69 -11.95 2.37 -13.70
CA PHE A 69 -12.38 3.56 -12.95
C PHE A 69 -11.84 4.87 -13.54
N GLU A 70 -11.09 4.82 -14.64
CA GLU A 70 -10.36 5.97 -15.16
C GLU A 70 -11.28 7.15 -15.51
N GLU A 71 -12.38 6.89 -16.22
CA GLU A 71 -13.34 7.92 -16.63
C GLU A 71 -13.98 8.61 -15.41
N PHE A 72 -14.40 7.81 -14.43
CA PHE A 72 -14.94 8.33 -13.17
C PHE A 72 -13.92 9.24 -12.46
N ILE A 73 -12.67 8.79 -12.30
CA ILE A 73 -11.62 9.56 -11.63
C ILE A 73 -11.34 10.86 -12.41
N ARG A 74 -11.28 10.77 -13.74
CA ARG A 74 -11.05 11.92 -14.62
C ARG A 74 -12.14 12.97 -14.43
N ASN A 75 -13.41 12.58 -14.50
CA ASN A 75 -14.51 13.52 -14.31
C ASN A 75 -14.50 14.12 -12.89
N TRP A 76 -14.35 13.29 -11.86
CA TRP A 76 -14.39 13.72 -10.48
C TRP A 76 -13.30 14.74 -10.13
N ILE A 77 -12.06 14.52 -10.59
CA ILE A 77 -10.91 15.38 -10.26
C ILE A 77 -10.82 16.59 -11.20
N THR A 78 -11.00 16.39 -12.51
CA THR A 78 -10.67 17.43 -13.50
C THR A 78 -11.85 18.29 -13.91
N VAL A 79 -13.09 17.88 -13.57
CA VAL A 79 -14.32 18.61 -13.88
C VAL A 79 -15.03 19.01 -12.58
N GLU A 80 -15.53 18.05 -11.80
CA GLU A 80 -16.41 18.33 -10.66
C GLU A 80 -15.71 19.02 -9.48
N ASN A 81 -14.44 18.68 -9.22
CA ASN A 81 -13.70 19.16 -8.07
C ASN A 81 -12.42 19.93 -8.44
N LYS A 82 -12.29 20.36 -9.70
CA LYS A 82 -11.09 21.04 -10.21
C LYS A 82 -10.64 22.21 -9.33
N ASP A 83 -11.59 23.03 -8.89
CA ASP A 83 -11.31 24.26 -8.13
C ASP A 83 -11.08 24.01 -6.62
N LYS A 84 -11.35 22.78 -6.13
CA LYS A 84 -11.09 22.40 -4.73
C LYS A 84 -9.65 21.94 -4.51
N TRP A 85 -8.90 21.70 -5.59
CA TRP A 85 -7.55 21.18 -5.56
C TRP A 85 -6.56 22.21 -6.10
N LYS A 86 -5.31 22.15 -5.61
CA LYS A 86 -4.25 22.99 -6.15
C LYS A 86 -3.98 22.62 -7.62
N THR A 87 -3.73 23.61 -8.46
CA THR A 87 -3.53 23.44 -9.91
C THR A 87 -2.47 22.40 -10.27
N ASN A 88 -1.36 22.37 -9.52
CA ASN A 88 -0.28 21.40 -9.73
C ASN A 88 -0.72 19.95 -9.44
N VAL A 89 -1.62 19.73 -8.48
CA VAL A 89 -2.14 18.40 -8.17
C VAL A 89 -3.07 17.91 -9.27
N VAL A 90 -3.98 18.77 -9.74
CA VAL A 90 -4.85 18.45 -10.89
C VAL A 90 -4.01 18.13 -12.12
N GLY A 91 -2.96 18.92 -12.39
CA GLY A 91 -2.04 18.66 -13.49
C GLY A 91 -1.32 17.31 -13.39
N GLN A 92 -0.82 16.97 -12.19
CA GLN A 92 -0.14 15.69 -11.95
C GLN A 92 -1.08 14.48 -12.15
N VAL A 93 -2.30 14.56 -11.59
CA VAL A 93 -3.30 13.51 -11.76
C VAL A 93 -3.69 13.36 -13.22
N LYS A 94 -3.92 14.48 -13.92
CA LYS A 94 -4.22 14.46 -15.35
C LYS A 94 -3.12 13.77 -16.15
N SER A 95 -1.84 14.03 -15.85
CA SER A 95 -0.71 13.34 -16.49
C SER A 95 -0.76 11.83 -16.27
N TRP A 96 -1.14 11.35 -15.09
CA TRP A 96 -1.31 9.91 -14.85
C TRP A 96 -2.47 9.30 -15.64
N LEU A 97 -3.59 10.02 -15.73
CA LEU A 97 -4.75 9.58 -16.49
C LEU A 97 -4.48 9.58 -17.99
N ASP A 98 -3.77 10.59 -18.51
CA ASP A 98 -3.41 10.68 -19.94
C ASP A 98 -2.43 9.57 -20.36
N ASN A 99 -1.64 9.03 -19.42
CA ASN A 99 -0.79 7.85 -19.63
C ASN A 99 -1.56 6.51 -19.56
N GLY A 100 -2.85 6.53 -19.20
CA GLY A 100 -3.68 5.35 -19.00
C GLY A 100 -3.40 4.64 -17.67
N LEU A 101 -4.43 4.49 -16.84
CA LEU A 101 -4.34 3.72 -15.61
C LEU A 101 -4.22 2.23 -15.94
N LYS A 102 -3.39 1.52 -15.17
CA LYS A 102 -3.19 0.07 -15.28
C LYS A 102 -3.78 -0.64 -14.06
N PRO A 103 -4.21 -1.91 -14.17
CA PRO A 103 -4.51 -2.73 -13.02
C PRO A 103 -3.36 -2.72 -12.00
N ARG A 104 -3.69 -2.71 -10.70
CA ARG A 104 -2.69 -2.66 -9.62
C ARG A 104 -2.86 -3.85 -8.68
N ALA A 105 -1.75 -4.49 -8.32
CA ALA A 105 -1.76 -5.60 -7.37
C ALA A 105 -2.15 -5.09 -5.97
N VAL A 106 -3.14 -5.75 -5.35
CA VAL A 106 -3.66 -5.41 -4.02
C VAL A 106 -3.24 -6.40 -2.94
N THR A 107 -2.43 -7.40 -3.28
CA THR A 107 -1.91 -8.39 -2.34
C THR A 107 -0.39 -8.46 -2.33
N ARG A 108 0.18 -8.97 -1.24
CA ARG A 108 1.61 -9.25 -1.06
C ARG A 108 1.82 -10.60 -0.39
N ASP A 109 2.93 -11.25 -0.75
CA ASP A 109 3.42 -12.47 -0.11
C ASP A 109 4.25 -12.12 1.13
N LEU A 110 3.57 -11.69 2.20
CA LEU A 110 4.19 -11.30 3.46
C LEU A 110 3.44 -11.95 4.62
N ASP A 111 4.18 -12.26 5.69
CA ASP A 111 3.60 -12.82 6.92
C ASP A 111 2.92 -11.73 7.79
N TRP A 112 3.21 -10.45 7.54
CA TRP A 112 2.72 -9.32 8.33
C TRP A 112 1.81 -8.41 7.51
N GLY A 113 0.53 -8.34 7.90
CA GLY A 113 -0.48 -7.50 7.27
C GLY A 113 -1.90 -8.03 7.52
N ILE A 114 -2.89 -7.44 6.85
CA ILE A 114 -4.28 -7.92 6.94
C ILE A 114 -4.44 -9.15 6.03
N PRO A 115 -4.78 -10.34 6.57
CA PRO A 115 -4.85 -11.56 5.77
C PRO A 115 -5.98 -11.49 4.75
N VAL A 116 -5.68 -11.96 3.54
CA VAL A 116 -6.66 -12.11 2.46
C VAL A 116 -7.43 -13.41 2.71
N LYS A 117 -8.74 -13.31 2.87
CA LYS A 117 -9.61 -14.49 3.07
C LYS A 117 -10.23 -14.88 1.72
N VAL A 118 -9.46 -15.59 0.90
CA VAL A 118 -9.99 -16.24 -0.31
C VAL A 118 -9.78 -17.74 -0.14
N ASP A 119 -10.82 -18.51 -0.46
CA ASP A 119 -10.80 -19.97 -0.29
C ASP A 119 -9.61 -20.58 -1.02
N ASN A 120 -8.87 -21.45 -0.33
CA ASN A 120 -7.68 -22.14 -0.81
C ASN A 120 -6.46 -21.26 -1.16
N GLU A 121 -6.41 -19.99 -0.72
CA GLU A 121 -5.24 -19.12 -0.91
C GLU A 121 -4.75 -18.52 0.43
N ASP A 122 -4.05 -19.34 1.22
CA ASP A 122 -3.39 -18.92 2.46
C ASP A 122 -2.04 -18.20 2.21
N GLY A 123 -1.61 -17.40 3.18
CA GLY A 123 -0.26 -16.79 3.19
C GLY A 123 -0.14 -15.45 2.46
N LYS A 124 -1.25 -14.83 2.07
CA LYS A 124 -1.27 -13.50 1.43
C LYS A 124 -1.90 -12.46 2.33
N VAL A 125 -1.33 -11.26 2.30
CA VAL A 125 -1.88 -10.08 2.99
C VAL A 125 -2.24 -9.00 1.98
N LEU A 126 -3.15 -8.10 2.38
CA LEU A 126 -3.44 -6.90 1.61
C LEU A 126 -2.19 -6.01 1.52
N TYR A 127 -1.97 -5.46 0.34
CA TYR A 127 -0.91 -4.49 0.13
C TYR A 127 -1.21 -3.23 0.94
N VAL A 128 -0.24 -2.75 1.73
CA VAL A 128 -0.42 -1.60 2.63
C VAL A 128 -0.99 -0.35 1.94
N TRP A 129 -0.59 -0.06 0.70
CA TRP A 129 -1.12 1.10 -0.04
C TRP A 129 -2.59 0.96 -0.46
N PHE A 130 -3.10 -0.27 -0.49
CA PHE A 130 -4.51 -0.53 -0.74
C PHE A 130 -5.35 -0.41 0.54
N GLU A 131 -4.88 -0.96 1.66
CA GLU A 131 -5.65 -0.97 2.91
C GLU A 131 -5.47 0.28 3.79
N ALA A 132 -4.31 0.94 3.74
CA ALA A 132 -4.02 2.09 4.61
C ALA A 132 -5.06 3.23 4.54
N PRO A 133 -5.61 3.61 3.36
CA PRO A 133 -6.69 4.60 3.30
C PRO A 133 -7.98 4.18 4.03
N ILE A 134 -8.27 2.87 4.12
CA ILE A 134 -9.40 2.33 4.90
C ILE A 134 -9.16 2.57 6.40
N GLY A 135 -7.90 2.70 6.81
CA GLY A 135 -7.47 3.10 8.15
C GLY A 135 -8.13 4.38 8.67
N TYR A 136 -8.43 5.35 7.81
CA TYR A 136 -9.16 6.57 8.20
C TYR A 136 -10.57 6.25 8.71
N ILE A 137 -11.26 5.31 8.06
CA ILE A 137 -12.61 4.89 8.44
C ILE A 137 -12.55 4.03 9.70
N SER A 138 -11.68 3.02 9.75
CA SER A 138 -11.58 2.11 10.90
C SER A 138 -11.16 2.83 12.17
N SER A 139 -10.23 3.79 12.07
CA SER A 139 -9.81 4.63 13.20
C SER A 139 -10.96 5.51 13.72
N THR A 140 -11.76 6.08 12.82
CA THR A 140 -12.94 6.88 13.17
C THR A 140 -13.99 6.04 13.89
N ILE A 141 -14.25 4.82 13.40
CA ILE A 141 -15.16 3.85 14.03
C ILE A 141 -14.68 3.50 15.44
N GLU A 142 -13.39 3.23 15.62
CA GLU A 142 -12.83 2.87 16.92
C GLU A 142 -12.88 4.04 17.91
N TRP A 143 -12.56 5.25 17.46
CA TRP A 143 -12.72 6.46 18.26
C TRP A 143 -14.17 6.65 18.73
N ALA A 144 -15.15 6.53 17.80
CA ALA A 144 -16.56 6.69 18.11
C ALA A 144 -17.05 5.64 19.12
N LYS A 145 -16.64 4.37 18.97
CA LYS A 145 -16.95 3.29 19.92
C LYS A 145 -16.43 3.60 21.33
N LYS A 146 -15.21 4.14 21.44
CA LYS A 146 -14.62 4.53 22.73
C LYS A 146 -15.39 5.66 23.39
N ILE A 147 -15.75 6.71 22.65
CA ILE A 147 -16.54 7.84 23.17
C ILE A 147 -17.93 7.38 23.63
N ILE A 148 -18.62 6.55 22.85
CA ILE A 148 -19.93 6.00 23.22
C ILE A 148 -19.83 5.14 24.49
N LYS A 149 -18.76 4.34 24.63
CA LYS A 149 -18.52 3.55 25.85
C LYS A 149 -18.28 4.44 27.07
N ILE A 150 -17.54 5.54 26.91
CA ILE A 150 -17.33 6.53 27.97
C ILE A 150 -18.65 7.21 28.36
N GLY A 151 -19.44 7.66 27.38
CA GLY A 151 -20.76 8.27 27.65
C GLY A 151 -21.72 7.34 28.38
N ARG A 152 -21.73 6.04 28.04
CA ARG A 152 -22.49 5.01 28.76
C ARG A 152 -22.00 4.77 30.19
N ASN A 153 -20.70 4.97 30.46
CA ASN A 153 -20.13 4.83 31.80
C ASN A 153 -20.39 6.09 32.66
N ILE A 154 -20.35 7.29 32.06
CA ILE A 154 -20.70 8.55 32.75
C ILE A 154 -22.20 8.58 33.11
N GLY A 155 -23.07 8.07 32.22
CA GLY A 155 -24.50 7.91 32.52
C GLY A 155 -24.80 6.96 33.68
N LYS A 156 -23.84 6.12 34.11
CA LYS A 156 -23.96 5.25 35.28
C LYS A 156 -23.33 5.82 36.55
N SER A 157 -22.54 6.89 36.46
CA SER A 157 -21.87 7.51 37.63
C SER A 157 -22.63 8.68 38.25
N GLY A 158 -23.88 8.94 37.85
CA GLY A 158 -24.76 9.89 38.53
C GLY A 158 -24.42 11.37 38.37
N TYR A 159 -23.53 11.74 37.44
CA TYR A 159 -23.23 13.16 37.17
C TYR A 159 -24.41 13.84 36.45
N GLN A 160 -25.06 14.79 37.13
CA GLN A 160 -26.07 15.68 36.52
C GLN A 160 -25.39 16.73 35.65
N PHE A 161 -25.78 16.77 34.37
CA PHE A 161 -25.40 17.86 33.46
C PHE A 161 -26.40 19.01 33.61
N ASN A 162 -25.94 20.17 34.08
CA ASN A 162 -26.73 21.40 34.05
C ASN A 162 -26.71 21.97 32.63
N SER A 163 -27.88 22.06 32.00
CA SER A 163 -28.08 22.71 30.70
C SER A 163 -28.45 24.18 30.91
N PHE A 164 -27.62 25.08 30.38
CA PHE A 164 -27.91 26.51 30.33
C PHE A 164 -28.32 26.91 28.91
N TYR A 165 -29.45 27.60 28.78
CA TYR A 165 -29.88 28.22 27.52
C TYR A 165 -29.52 29.71 27.53
N ARG A 166 -29.02 30.20 26.40
CA ARG A 166 -28.68 31.62 26.22
C ARG A 166 -29.97 32.39 25.88
N LYS A 167 -30.33 33.37 26.70
CA LYS A 167 -31.37 34.35 26.37
C LYS A 167 -30.85 35.19 25.21
N ARG A 168 -31.68 35.38 24.17
CA ARG A 168 -31.36 36.20 22.98
C ARG A 168 -30.92 37.60 23.38
#